data_AF-A0A7S2SKC2-F1
#
_entry.id   AF-A0A7S2SKC2-F1
#
_cell.length_a   1.000
_cell.length_b   1.000
_cell.length_c   1.000
_cell.angle_alpha   90.00
_cell.angle_beta   90.00
_cell.angle_gamma   90.00
#
_symmetry.space_group_name_H-M   'P 1'
#
loop_
_entity.id
_entity.type
_entity.pdbx_description
1 polymer ?
#
loop_
_entity_poly.entity_id
_entity_poly.type
_entity_poly.pdbx_seq_one_letter_code
_entity_poly.pdbx_strand_id
1 'polypeptide(L)'
;MSLNSQHCTACSSKDGKPPPLSKNEIEAIISDSTLCPSWTVDEDQGRIRRKFVAKNFKAAIKWINQVADIAEDEGHHPDLHVTDYRVVEIVIQTQSIQALTKNDFILAAKTDQVRVDYSPKWLRENAHVKAGIIHNS
;
A
#
# COMPACT_ATOMS: atom_id res chain seq x y z
N MET A 1 -14.16 3.64 -11.45
CA MET A 1 -14.13 4.41 -10.17
C MET A 1 -12.76 4.24 -9.56
N SER A 2 -12.19 5.28 -8.95
CA SER A 2 -10.85 5.18 -8.33
C SER A 2 -10.86 4.20 -7.15
N LEU A 3 -9.74 3.50 -6.90
CA LEU A 3 -9.62 2.57 -5.76
C LEU A 3 -9.56 3.31 -4.42
N ASN A 4 -8.92 4.50 -4.38
CA ASN A 4 -8.79 5.29 -3.15
C ASN A 4 -10.12 5.83 -2.60
N SER A 5 -11.18 5.87 -3.42
CA SER A 5 -12.52 6.30 -3.03
C SER A 5 -13.45 5.15 -2.64
N GLN A 6 -12.95 3.91 -2.62
CA GLN A 6 -13.72 2.73 -2.20
C GLN A 6 -13.41 2.41 -0.73
N HIS A 7 -14.20 1.54 -0.12
CA HIS A 7 -13.94 1.00 1.21
C HIS A 7 -13.69 -0.50 1.16
N CYS A 8 -12.81 -0.96 2.05
CA CYS A 8 -12.57 -2.36 2.28
C CYS A 8 -13.83 -3.05 2.83
N THR A 9 -14.08 -4.27 2.37
CA THR A 9 -15.08 -5.14 2.99
C THR A 9 -14.46 -5.77 4.22
N ALA A 10 -15.07 -5.60 5.39
CA ALA A 10 -14.54 -6.16 6.64
C ALA A 10 -14.26 -7.67 6.51
N CYS A 11 -13.09 -8.12 6.97
CA CYS A 11 -12.68 -9.53 6.92
C CYS A 11 -13.62 -10.48 7.70
N SER A 12 -14.44 -9.94 8.60
CA SER A 12 -15.42 -10.63 9.44
C SER A 12 -16.87 -10.28 9.10
N SER A 13 -17.13 -9.70 7.93
CA SER A 13 -18.48 -9.30 7.54
C SER A 13 -19.44 -10.50 7.48
N LYS A 14 -20.72 -10.28 7.79
CA LYS A 14 -21.78 -11.30 7.64
C LYS A 14 -21.90 -11.83 6.20
N ASP A 15 -21.44 -11.04 5.23
CA ASP A 15 -21.45 -11.33 3.80
C ASP A 15 -20.27 -12.22 3.36
N GLY A 16 -19.39 -12.59 4.29
CA GLY A 16 -18.26 -13.47 4.05
C GLY A 16 -16.93 -12.73 3.84
N LYS A 17 -15.88 -13.51 3.60
CA LYS A 17 -14.54 -12.98 3.28
C LYS A 17 -14.52 -12.47 1.83
N PRO A 18 -13.78 -11.40 1.52
CA PRO A 18 -13.63 -10.95 0.14
C PRO A 18 -13.08 -12.08 -0.75
N PRO A 19 -13.57 -12.22 -2.00
CA PRO A 19 -13.09 -13.28 -2.89
C PRO A 19 -11.63 -13.02 -3.29
N PRO A 20 -10.80 -14.09 -3.42
CA PRO A 20 -9.46 -13.96 -3.95
C PRO A 20 -9.50 -13.55 -5.42
N LEU A 21 -8.55 -12.71 -5.83
CA LEU A 21 -8.39 -12.28 -7.21
C LEU A 21 -7.56 -13.31 -7.99
N SER A 22 -7.92 -13.51 -9.25
CA SER A 22 -7.11 -14.23 -10.22
C SER A 22 -5.95 -13.39 -10.71
N LYS A 23 -4.95 -14.04 -11.32
CA LYS A 23 -3.81 -13.39 -11.97
C LYS A 23 -4.22 -12.28 -12.93
N ASN A 24 -5.19 -12.56 -13.80
CA ASN A 24 -5.64 -11.61 -14.81
C ASN A 24 -6.33 -10.40 -14.17
N GLU A 25 -7.05 -10.58 -13.05
CA GLU A 25 -7.66 -9.46 -12.32
C GLU A 25 -6.60 -8.61 -11.62
N ILE A 26 -5.58 -9.23 -11.03
CA ILE A 26 -4.44 -8.53 -10.43
C ILE A 26 -3.71 -7.70 -11.50
N GLU A 27 -3.38 -8.31 -12.64
CA GLU A 27 -2.72 -7.63 -13.76
C GLU A 27 -3.57 -6.48 -14.32
N ALA A 28 -4.88 -6.68 -14.45
CA ALA A 28 -5.81 -5.64 -14.88
C ALA A 28 -5.85 -4.47 -13.88
N ILE A 29 -5.93 -4.75 -12.57
CA ILE A 29 -5.91 -3.72 -11.53
C ILE A 29 -4.59 -2.94 -11.59
N ILE A 30 -3.45 -3.61 -11.68
CA ILE A 30 -2.15 -2.93 -11.73
C ILE A 30 -2.01 -2.05 -12.98
N SER A 31 -2.54 -2.52 -14.11
CA SER A 31 -2.47 -1.79 -15.38
C SER A 31 -3.43 -0.60 -15.46
N ASP A 32 -4.62 -0.73 -14.87
CA ASP A 32 -5.69 0.29 -14.89
C ASP A 32 -5.62 1.25 -13.69
N SER A 33 -4.97 0.85 -12.61
CA SER A 33 -4.86 1.68 -11.41
C SER A 33 -3.78 2.73 -11.53
N THR A 34 -4.01 3.86 -10.86
CA THR A 34 -3.00 4.90 -10.63
C THR A 34 -2.09 4.57 -9.45
N LEU A 35 -1.93 3.28 -9.10
CA LEU A 35 -1.08 2.87 -8.00
C LEU A 35 0.37 3.29 -8.26
N CYS A 36 1.09 3.56 -7.17
CA CYS A 36 2.49 3.91 -7.26
C CYS A 36 3.27 2.82 -8.01
N PRO A 37 4.12 3.18 -8.99
CA PRO A 37 4.93 2.19 -9.71
C PRO A 37 5.94 1.42 -8.84
N SER A 38 6.12 1.83 -7.58
CA SER A 38 6.96 1.14 -6.61
C SER A 38 6.25 -0.03 -5.91
N TRP A 39 4.97 -0.27 -6.21
CA TRP A 39 4.28 -1.48 -5.78
C TRP A 39 4.74 -2.67 -6.62
N THR A 40 5.07 -3.76 -5.96
CA THR A 40 5.39 -5.04 -6.59
C THR A 40 4.43 -6.11 -6.07
N VAL A 41 4.09 -7.06 -6.93
CA VAL A 41 3.38 -8.29 -6.54
C VAL A 41 4.40 -9.39 -6.33
N ASP A 42 4.26 -10.16 -5.26
CA ASP A 42 5.10 -11.34 -5.03
C ASP A 42 4.89 -12.39 -6.14
N GLU A 43 5.88 -13.25 -6.38
CA GLU A 43 5.83 -14.26 -7.46
C GLU A 43 4.65 -15.23 -7.33
N ASP A 44 4.27 -15.55 -6.09
CA ASP A 44 3.12 -16.39 -5.75
C ASP A 44 1.76 -15.66 -5.85
N GLN A 45 1.78 -14.36 -6.15
CA GLN A 45 0.62 -13.47 -6.19
C GLN A 45 -0.19 -13.43 -4.88
N GLY A 46 0.45 -13.80 -3.76
CA GLY A 46 -0.18 -13.80 -2.46
C GLY A 46 -0.20 -12.42 -1.81
N ARG A 47 0.69 -11.51 -2.22
CA ARG A 47 0.94 -10.23 -1.54
C ARG A 47 1.35 -9.12 -2.50
N ILE A 48 1.12 -7.89 -2.08
CA ILE A 48 1.71 -6.70 -2.69
C ILE A 48 2.60 -5.98 -1.69
N ARG A 49 3.68 -5.36 -2.19
CA ARG A 49 4.68 -4.70 -1.36
C ARG A 49 5.09 -3.37 -1.94
N ARG A 50 5.45 -2.45 -1.06
CA ARG A 50 6.10 -1.19 -1.45
C ARG A 50 7.19 -0.86 -0.44
N LYS A 51 8.37 -0.50 -0.96
CA LYS A 51 9.55 -0.18 -0.16
C LYS A 51 10.14 1.16 -0.56
N PHE A 52 10.52 1.97 0.42
CA PHE A 52 11.18 3.26 0.18
C PHE A 52 12.09 3.66 1.35
N VAL A 53 12.87 4.72 1.15
CA VAL A 53 13.75 5.27 2.20
C VAL A 53 13.23 6.64 2.61
N ALA A 54 12.84 6.79 3.88
CA ALA A 54 12.40 8.06 4.45
C ALA A 54 13.60 8.99 4.71
N LYS A 55 13.34 10.29 4.90
CA LYS A 55 14.36 11.30 5.19
C LYS A 55 15.14 10.98 6.46
N ASN A 56 14.46 10.50 7.50
CA ASN A 56 15.02 10.06 8.78
C ASN A 56 14.01 9.14 9.50
N PHE A 57 14.38 8.58 10.65
CA PHE A 57 13.50 7.69 11.42
C PHE A 57 12.17 8.33 11.81
N LYS A 58 12.18 9.61 12.23
CA LYS A 58 10.94 10.32 12.60
C LYS A 58 9.98 10.46 11.41
N ALA A 59 10.50 10.67 10.20
CA ALA A 59 9.70 10.70 8.98
C ALA A 59 9.11 9.32 8.65
N ALA A 60 9.86 8.24 8.87
CA ALA A 60 9.35 6.87 8.73
C ALA A 60 8.19 6.59 9.68
N ILE A 61 8.37 6.87 10.98
CA ILE A 61 7.33 6.66 12.00
C ILE A 61 6.09 7.52 11.74
N LYS A 62 6.28 8.78 11.30
CA LYS A 62 5.15 9.66 10.94
C LYS A 62 4.29 9.04 9.84
N TRP A 63 4.91 8.49 8.80
CA TRP A 63 4.18 7.82 7.71
C TRP A 63 3.46 6.57 8.21
N ILE A 64 4.13 5.74 9.01
CA ILE A 64 3.54 4.54 9.61
C ILE A 64 2.29 4.85 10.43
N ASN A 65 2.32 5.89 11.27
CA ASN A 65 1.16 6.26 12.08
C ASN A 65 -0.03 6.64 11.19
N GLN A 66 0.20 7.41 10.12
CA GLN A 66 -0.86 7.80 9.19
C GLN A 66 -1.44 6.58 8.42
N VAL A 67 -0.60 5.60 8.09
CA VAL A 67 -1.05 4.36 7.48
C VAL A 67 -1.81 3.49 8.49
N ALA A 68 -1.41 3.48 9.76
CA ALA A 68 -2.13 2.78 10.82
C ALA A 68 -3.56 3.33 10.98
N ASP A 69 -3.72 4.65 11.00
CA ASP A 69 -5.06 5.28 11.05
C ASP A 69 -5.94 4.83 9.87
N ILE A 70 -5.40 4.82 8.65
CA ILE A 70 -6.11 4.33 7.45
C ILE A 70 -6.45 2.84 7.57
N ALA A 71 -5.52 2.02 8.06
CA ALA A 71 -5.72 0.58 8.19
C ALA A 71 -6.86 0.25 9.17
N GLU A 72 -6.93 0.97 10.30
CA GLU A 72 -8.01 0.85 11.29
C GLU A 72 -9.35 1.31 10.70
N ASP A 73 -9.38 2.45 10.00
CA ASP A 73 -10.59 2.97 9.34
C ASP A 73 -11.14 1.98 8.30
N GLU A 74 -10.25 1.31 7.56
CA GLU A 74 -10.62 0.30 6.56
C GLU A 74 -10.86 -1.10 7.17
N GLY A 75 -10.52 -1.33 8.43
CA GLY A 75 -10.55 -2.66 9.05
C GLY A 75 -9.71 -3.70 8.31
N HIS A 76 -8.63 -3.26 7.64
CA HIS A 76 -7.73 -4.09 6.84
C HIS A 76 -6.29 -3.70 7.14
N HIS A 77 -5.53 -4.64 7.71
CA HIS A 77 -4.25 -4.31 8.36
C HIS A 77 -3.07 -4.84 7.54
N PRO A 78 -2.09 -3.97 7.18
CA PRO A 78 -0.87 -4.38 6.50
C PRO A 78 0.22 -4.77 7.51
N ASP A 79 1.25 -5.47 7.05
CA ASP A 79 2.51 -5.57 7.80
C ASP A 79 3.36 -4.32 7.49
N LEU A 80 3.84 -3.66 8.55
CA LEU A 80 4.64 -2.43 8.47
C LEU A 80 6.02 -2.66 9.08
N HIS A 81 7.07 -2.41 8.30
CA HIS A 81 8.44 -2.63 8.72
C HIS A 81 9.24 -1.32 8.68
N VAL A 82 10.03 -1.07 9.73
CA VAL A 82 11.14 -0.11 9.70
C VAL A 82 12.44 -0.87 9.90
N THR A 83 13.30 -0.83 8.89
CA THR A 83 14.63 -1.44 8.91
C THR A 83 15.69 -0.38 8.61
N ASP A 84 16.95 -0.68 8.92
CA ASP A 84 18.11 0.16 8.60
C ASP A 84 17.88 1.65 8.91
N TYR A 85 17.37 1.93 10.11
CA TYR A 85 17.05 3.25 10.66
C TYR A 85 15.92 4.03 9.95
N ARG A 86 15.70 3.89 8.64
CA ARG A 86 14.69 4.70 7.91
C ARG A 86 14.19 4.07 6.62
N VAL A 87 14.47 2.80 6.40
CA VAL A 87 13.88 2.03 5.29
C VAL A 87 12.49 1.60 5.75
N VAL A 88 11.48 1.95 4.98
CA VAL A 88 10.08 1.60 5.24
C VAL A 88 9.62 0.60 4.19
N GLU A 89 8.98 -0.47 4.64
CA GLU A 89 8.30 -1.43 3.79
C GLU A 89 6.89 -1.66 4.31
N ILE A 90 5.93 -1.64 3.39
CA ILE A 90 4.54 -2.04 3.61
C ILE A 90 4.27 -3.30 2.80
N VAL A 91 3.64 -4.28 3.42
CA VAL A 91 3.23 -5.54 2.81
C VAL A 91 1.74 -5.72 3.06
N ILE A 92 0.97 -5.97 2.02
CA ILE A 92 -0.48 -6.10 2.12
C ILE A 92 -0.93 -7.45 1.59
N GLN A 93 -1.74 -8.14 2.39
CA GLN A 93 -2.36 -9.41 2.08
C GLN A 93 -3.64 -9.58 2.89
N THR A 94 -4.65 -10.20 2.30
CA THR A 94 -5.80 -10.68 3.07
C THR A 94 -5.40 -11.95 3.84
N GLN A 95 -4.83 -11.76 5.03
CA GLN A 95 -4.23 -12.81 5.88
C GLN A 95 -5.19 -13.99 6.13
N SER A 96 -6.49 -13.71 6.26
CA SER A 96 -7.51 -14.71 6.57
C SER A 96 -7.74 -15.77 5.46
N ILE A 97 -7.25 -15.52 4.24
CA ILE A 97 -7.31 -16.45 3.10
C ILE A 97 -5.96 -16.63 2.40
N GLN A 98 -4.90 -15.95 2.86
CA GLN A 98 -3.55 -15.99 2.29
C GLN A 98 -3.51 -15.70 0.78
N ALA A 99 -4.34 -14.79 0.30
CA ALA A 99 -4.42 -14.39 -1.10
C ALA A 99 -4.71 -12.90 -1.24
N LEU A 100 -4.46 -12.34 -2.43
CA LEU A 100 -4.83 -10.97 -2.75
C LEU A 100 -6.33 -10.86 -3.03
N THR A 101 -6.93 -9.83 -2.48
CA THR A 101 -8.31 -9.41 -2.71
C THR A 101 -8.33 -7.94 -3.12
N LYS A 102 -9.50 -7.44 -3.49
CA LYS A 102 -9.67 -6.03 -3.82
C LYS A 102 -9.30 -5.10 -2.65
N ASN A 103 -9.51 -5.54 -1.40
CA ASN A 103 -9.17 -4.76 -0.20
C ASN A 103 -7.69 -4.39 -0.16
N ASP A 104 -6.82 -5.32 -0.59
CA ASP A 104 -5.38 -5.11 -0.58
C ASP A 104 -4.99 -3.93 -1.48
N PHE A 105 -5.62 -3.83 -2.66
CA PHE A 105 -5.41 -2.74 -3.61
C PHE A 105 -6.11 -1.43 -3.21
N ILE A 106 -7.25 -1.50 -2.52
CA ILE A 106 -7.92 -0.32 -1.94
C ILE A 106 -7.02 0.32 -0.89
N LEU A 107 -6.49 -0.50 0.04
CA LEU A 107 -5.58 -0.02 1.07
C LEU A 107 -4.31 0.55 0.44
N ALA A 108 -3.69 -0.16 -0.53
CA ALA A 108 -2.55 0.36 -1.27
C ALA A 108 -2.83 1.75 -1.88
N ALA A 109 -3.96 1.92 -2.57
CA ALA A 109 -4.33 3.19 -3.20
C ALA A 109 -4.56 4.33 -2.21
N LYS A 110 -5.08 4.04 -1.01
CA LYS A 110 -5.22 5.03 0.07
C LYS A 110 -3.87 5.39 0.67
N THR A 111 -3.00 4.41 0.92
CA THR A 111 -1.64 4.67 1.44
C THR A 111 -0.78 5.46 0.44
N ASP A 112 -1.05 5.37 -0.86
CA ASP A 112 -0.37 6.18 -1.88
C ASP A 112 -0.67 7.69 -1.76
N GLN A 113 -1.77 8.07 -1.11
CA GLN A 113 -2.11 9.47 -0.83
C GLN A 113 -1.36 10.03 0.40
N VAL A 114 -0.81 9.15 1.24
CA VAL A 114 -0.13 9.56 2.47
C VAL A 114 1.20 10.21 2.11
N ARG A 115 1.40 11.45 2.57
CA ARG A 115 2.63 12.20 2.30
C ARG A 115 3.85 11.44 2.82
N VAL A 116 4.84 11.30 1.96
CA VAL A 116 6.14 10.72 2.34
C VAL A 116 7.23 11.78 2.26
N ASP A 117 7.91 12.02 3.39
CA ASP A 117 9.13 12.81 3.39
C ASP A 117 10.31 11.89 3.03
N TYR A 118 10.55 11.68 1.73
CA TYR A 118 11.60 10.80 1.21
C TYR A 118 13.03 11.25 1.52
N SER A 119 13.95 10.29 1.54
CA SER A 119 15.39 10.55 1.42
C SER A 119 15.68 11.22 0.07
N PRO A 120 16.38 12.37 0.02
CA PRO A 120 16.71 13.03 -1.24
C PRO A 120 17.53 12.16 -2.19
N LYS A 121 18.40 11.29 -1.65
CA LYS A 121 19.17 10.34 -2.46
C LYS A 121 18.24 9.32 -3.11
N TRP A 122 17.38 8.69 -2.32
CA TRP A 122 16.45 7.67 -2.81
C TRP A 122 15.49 8.25 -3.86
N LEU A 123 14.99 9.46 -3.64
CA LEU A 123 14.09 10.11 -4.58
C LEU A 123 14.74 10.41 -5.94
N ARG A 124 16.04 10.77 -5.95
CA ARG A 124 16.79 10.94 -7.21
C ARG A 124 16.95 9.62 -7.96
N GLU A 125 17.20 8.54 -7.24
CA GLU A 125 17.33 7.19 -7.79
C GLU A 125 15.98 6.60 -8.24
N ASN A 126 14.87 7.13 -7.71
CA ASN A 126 13.50 6.68 -7.96
C ASN A 126 12.61 7.83 -8.47
N ALA A 127 13.09 8.63 -9.42
CA ALA A 127 12.42 9.87 -9.86
C ALA A 127 11.01 9.67 -10.47
N HIS A 128 10.68 8.45 -10.86
CA HIS A 128 9.37 8.04 -11.38
C HIS A 128 8.32 7.86 -10.27
N VAL A 129 8.73 7.75 -9.00
CA VAL A 129 7.81 7.63 -7.86
C VAL A 129 7.13 8.96 -7.59
N LYS A 130 5.79 8.97 -7.64
CA LYS A 130 4.95 10.15 -7.37
C LYS A 130 4.06 10.02 -6.13
N ALA A 131 3.81 8.80 -5.65
CA ALA A 131 2.94 8.61 -4.49
C ALA A 131 3.52 9.28 -3.24
N GLY A 132 2.65 9.85 -2.41
CA GLY A 132 3.03 10.63 -1.24
C GLY A 132 3.78 11.93 -1.53
N ILE A 133 3.98 12.32 -2.80
CA ILE A 133 4.49 13.64 -3.18
C ILE A 133 3.28 14.56 -3.35
N ILE A 134 2.91 15.27 -2.30
CA ILE A 134 1.91 16.34 -2.43
C ILE A 134 2.59 17.49 -3.16
N HIS A 135 2.24 17.68 -4.43
CA HIS A 135 2.52 18.92 -5.13
C HIS A 135 1.65 19.99 -4.48
N ASN A 136 2.25 20.86 -3.65
CA ASN A 136 1.58 22.10 -3.27
C ASN A 136 1.28 22.86 -4.56
N SER A 137 0.00 22.97 -4.90
CA SER A 137 -0.48 23.91 -5.91
C SER A 137 -0.44 25.32 -5.35
#